data_AF-A0A7X3PK78-F1
#
_entry.id   AF-A0A7X3PK78-F1
#
_cell.length_a   1.000
_cell.length_b   1.000
_cell.length_c   1.000
_cell.angle_alpha   90.00
_cell.angle_beta   90.00
_cell.angle_gamma   90.00
#
_symmetry.space_group_name_H-M   'P 1'
#
loop_
_entity.id
_entity.type
_entity.pdbx_description
1 polymer ?
#
loop_
_entity_poly.entity_id
_entity_poly.type
_entity_poly.pdbx_seq_one_letter_code
_entity_poly.pdbx_strand_id
1 'polypeptide(L)'
;MKGSRLTLVLMGVLTALFVLRVCAQLVQALFPVDWIPEFDAWQSGVLPYPVLLAGQFGIIGLMSFVLHRVRNGTIRARPWKYRVCLVFGGAYFAVMAFRWLAGLTFLADQAWFAKSLPAFFHLVLASFVLLLGLHIRRRKRNPKIFSYSPRG
;
A
#
# COMPACT_ATOMS: atom_id res chain seq x y z
N MET A 1 -13.21 -20.58 -5.93
CA MET A 1 -11.77 -20.28 -6.23
C MET A 1 -11.48 -18.89 -6.83
N LYS A 2 -12.37 -18.23 -7.57
CA LYS A 2 -12.08 -16.94 -8.25
C LYS A 2 -11.72 -15.77 -7.30
N GLY A 3 -12.39 -15.63 -6.17
CA GLY A 3 -12.21 -14.50 -5.26
C GLY A 3 -10.84 -14.42 -4.55
N SER A 4 -10.14 -15.54 -4.36
CA SER A 4 -8.80 -15.54 -3.75
C SER A 4 -7.71 -15.15 -4.75
N ARG A 5 -7.87 -15.54 -6.02
CA ARG A 5 -6.92 -15.19 -7.09
C ARG A 5 -6.96 -13.70 -7.40
N LEU A 6 -8.16 -13.11 -7.48
CA LEU A 6 -8.31 -11.66 -7.68
C LEU A 6 -7.64 -10.86 -6.55
N THR A 7 -7.84 -11.25 -5.29
CA THR A 7 -7.17 -10.58 -4.16
C THR A 7 -5.65 -10.64 -4.27
N LEU A 8 -5.09 -11.79 -4.65
CA LEU A 8 -3.65 -11.93 -4.84
C LEU A 8 -3.12 -11.05 -5.98
N VAL A 9 -3.83 -10.99 -7.11
CA VAL A 9 -3.47 -10.13 -8.24
C VAL A 9 -3.50 -8.66 -7.82
N LEU A 10 -4.58 -8.21 -7.17
CA LEU A 10 -4.70 -6.82 -6.71
C LEU A 10 -3.59 -6.45 -5.71
N MET A 11 -3.32 -7.33 -4.73
CA MET A 11 -2.23 -7.10 -3.77
C MET A 11 -0.85 -7.08 -4.46
N GLY A 12 -0.64 -7.92 -5.48
CA GLY A 12 0.57 -7.91 -6.30
C GLY A 12 0.74 -6.60 -7.08
N VAL A 13 -0.32 -6.13 -7.75
CA VAL A 13 -0.33 -4.86 -8.49
C VAL A 13 -0.02 -3.69 -7.55
N LEU A 14 -0.66 -3.61 -6.38
CA LEU A 14 -0.39 -2.55 -5.40
C LEU A 14 1.07 -2.59 -4.88
N THR A 15 1.63 -3.79 -4.70
CA THR A 15 3.04 -3.95 -4.31
C THR A 15 3.96 -3.47 -5.43
N ALA A 16 3.68 -3.85 -6.67
CA ALA A 16 4.45 -3.42 -7.84
C ALA A 16 4.41 -1.90 -8.03
N LEU A 17 3.24 -1.26 -7.85
CA LEU A 17 3.11 0.20 -7.89
C LEU A 17 3.96 0.89 -6.81
N PHE A 18 4.02 0.32 -5.61
CA PHE A 18 4.86 0.87 -4.55
C PHE A 18 6.35 0.66 -4.82
N VAL A 19 6.75 -0.47 -5.41
CA VAL A 19 8.14 -0.68 -5.87
C VAL A 19 8.51 0.31 -6.96
N LEU A 20 7.65 0.47 -7.98
CA LEU A 20 7.84 1.42 -9.07
C LEU A 20 8.08 2.84 -8.54
N ARG A 21 7.32 3.26 -7.52
CA ARG A 21 7.54 4.53 -6.83
C ARG A 21 8.96 4.65 -6.27
N VAL A 22 9.42 3.65 -5.53
CA VAL A 22 10.75 3.67 -4.91
C VAL A 22 11.83 3.73 -5.98
N CYS A 23 11.68 2.96 -7.06
CA CYS A 23 12.58 3.02 -8.21
C CYS A 23 12.56 4.40 -8.88
N ALA A 24 11.38 4.98 -9.14
CA ALA A 24 11.26 6.30 -9.75
C ALA A 24 11.91 7.40 -8.88
N GLN A 25 11.70 7.35 -7.56
CA GLN A 25 12.34 8.28 -6.64
C GLN A 25 13.87 8.09 -6.60
N LEU A 26 14.36 6.85 -6.65
CA LEU A 26 15.79 6.55 -6.67
C LEU A 26 16.45 6.98 -7.99
N VAL A 27 15.78 6.76 -9.12
CA VAL A 27 16.22 7.24 -10.43
C VAL A 27 16.33 8.75 -10.39
N GLN A 28 15.30 9.48 -9.93
CA GLN A 28 15.39 10.94 -9.80
C GLN A 28 16.49 11.43 -8.84
N ALA A 29 16.81 10.65 -7.81
CA ALA A 29 17.88 11.01 -6.88
C ALA A 29 19.29 10.84 -7.48
N LEU A 30 19.48 9.87 -8.37
CA LEU A 30 20.78 9.53 -8.96
C LEU A 30 20.99 10.13 -10.35
N PHE A 31 19.91 10.22 -11.12
CA PHE A 31 19.84 10.69 -12.49
C PHE A 31 18.62 11.61 -12.63
N PRO A 32 18.77 12.91 -12.30
CA PRO A 32 17.70 13.87 -12.48
C PRO A 32 17.23 13.87 -13.94
N VAL A 33 15.94 13.63 -14.17
CA VAL A 33 15.35 13.55 -15.52
C VAL A 33 14.14 14.48 -15.63
N ASP A 34 14.01 15.16 -16.77
CA ASP A 34 12.98 16.21 -16.95
C ASP A 34 11.58 15.66 -17.24
N TRP A 35 11.45 14.38 -17.59
CA TRP A 35 10.17 13.75 -17.96
C TRP A 35 9.42 13.12 -16.77
N ILE A 36 10.05 13.06 -15.59
CA ILE A 36 9.43 12.62 -14.32
C ILE A 36 9.36 13.84 -13.39
N PRO A 37 8.37 13.96 -12.48
CA PRO A 37 8.39 15.02 -11.47
C PRO A 37 9.73 15.10 -10.72
N GLU A 38 10.15 16.32 -10.40
CA GLU A 38 11.40 16.59 -9.68
C GLU A 38 11.45 15.85 -8.34
N PHE A 39 12.67 15.55 -7.86
CA PHE A 39 12.90 14.81 -6.62
C PHE A 39 12.11 15.36 -5.41
N ASP A 40 11.98 16.68 -5.30
CA ASP A 40 11.25 17.34 -4.22
C ASP A 40 9.74 17.12 -4.26
N ALA A 41 9.17 16.72 -5.40
CA ALA A 41 7.79 16.28 -5.49
C ALA A 41 7.59 14.87 -4.92
N TRP A 42 8.63 14.03 -4.88
CA TRP A 42 8.57 12.64 -4.39
C TRP A 42 8.77 12.51 -2.89
N GLN A 43 9.41 13.49 -2.27
CA GLN A 43 9.65 13.54 -0.83
C GLN A 43 8.88 14.69 -0.18
N SER A 44 8.36 14.49 1.03
CA SER A 44 7.77 15.59 1.79
C SER A 44 8.81 16.64 2.22
N GLY A 45 10.09 16.28 2.27
CA GLY A 45 11.17 17.12 2.81
C GLY A 45 11.27 17.09 4.34
N VAL A 46 10.41 16.30 5.00
CA VAL A 46 10.33 16.21 6.48
C VAL A 46 11.43 15.33 7.07
N LEU A 47 11.88 14.32 6.31
CA LEU A 47 12.89 13.35 6.75
C LEU A 47 14.06 13.29 5.77
N PRO A 48 15.29 13.04 6.25
CA PRO A 48 16.42 12.77 5.39
C PRO A 48 16.15 11.60 4.44
N TYR A 49 16.54 11.74 3.17
CA TYR A 49 16.27 10.74 2.15
C TYR A 49 16.71 9.31 2.51
N PRO A 50 17.89 9.05 3.12
CA PRO A 50 18.28 7.70 3.49
C PRO A 50 17.33 7.02 4.49
N VAL A 51 16.81 7.79 5.46
CA VAL A 51 15.84 7.30 6.46
C VAL A 51 14.51 6.97 5.76
N LEU A 52 14.10 7.84 4.84
CA LEU A 52 12.89 7.67 4.05
C LEU A 52 12.99 6.42 3.15
N LEU A 53 14.13 6.21 2.50
CA LEU A 53 14.43 5.06 1.67
C LEU A 53 14.47 3.75 2.50
N ALA A 54 15.09 3.76 3.68
CA ALA A 54 15.07 2.61 4.58
C ALA A 54 13.65 2.22 4.99
N GLY A 55 12.81 3.21 5.32
CA GLY A 55 11.39 2.99 5.60
C GLY A 55 10.63 2.39 4.41
N GLN A 56 10.91 2.87 3.19
CA GLN A 56 10.32 2.34 1.96
C GLN A 56 10.69 0.87 1.71
N PHE A 57 11.96 0.51 1.87
CA PHE A 57 12.39 -0.90 1.78
C PHE A 57 11.72 -1.77 2.85
N GLY A 58 11.58 -1.25 4.07
CA GLY A 58 10.83 -1.92 5.14
C GLY A 58 9.37 -2.18 4.75
N ILE A 59 8.69 -1.20 4.15
CA ILE A 59 7.31 -1.34 3.66
C ILE A 59 7.23 -2.35 2.51
N ILE A 60 8.13 -2.29 1.52
CA ILE A 60 8.18 -3.26 0.41
C ILE A 60 8.39 -4.68 0.94
N GLY A 61 9.32 -4.85 1.88
CA GLY A 61 9.59 -6.13 2.53
C GLY A 61 8.34 -6.66 3.24
N LEU A 62 7.65 -5.81 3.99
CA LEU A 62 6.41 -6.17 4.67
C LEU A 62 5.28 -6.53 3.70
N MET A 63 5.06 -5.74 2.65
CA MET A 63 4.05 -6.01 1.62
C MET A 63 4.33 -7.33 0.91
N SER A 64 5.57 -7.56 0.49
CA SER A 64 6.03 -8.80 -0.15
C SER A 64 5.88 -10.01 0.77
N PHE A 65 6.28 -9.87 2.04
CA PHE A 65 6.10 -10.91 3.05
C PHE A 65 4.62 -11.25 3.26
N VAL A 66 3.76 -10.26 3.41
CA VAL A 66 2.31 -10.47 3.56
C VAL A 66 1.74 -11.12 2.31
N LEU A 67 2.10 -10.67 1.11
CA LEU A 67 1.65 -11.26 -0.15
C LEU A 67 2.04 -12.74 -0.25
N HIS A 68 3.29 -13.07 0.10
CA HIS A 68 3.76 -14.45 0.16
C HIS A 68 2.98 -15.28 1.18
N ARG A 69 2.70 -14.72 2.36
CA ARG A 69 1.90 -15.36 3.41
C ARG A 69 0.44 -15.58 3.01
N VAL A 70 -0.17 -14.67 2.24
CA VAL A 70 -1.52 -14.83 1.67
C VAL A 70 -1.48 -15.92 0.60
N ARG A 71 -0.50 -15.92 -0.30
CA ARG A 71 -0.32 -16.92 -1.36
C ARG A 71 -0.21 -18.34 -0.79
N ASN A 72 0.54 -18.52 0.29
CA ASN A 72 0.72 -19.83 0.93
C ASN A 72 -0.44 -20.21 1.87
N GLY A 73 -1.48 -19.38 2.01
CA GLY A 73 -2.64 -19.66 2.88
C GLY A 73 -2.32 -19.74 4.37
N THR A 74 -1.13 -19.30 4.78
CA THR A 74 -0.59 -19.47 6.14
C THR A 74 -1.11 -18.38 7.10
N ILE A 75 -1.90 -17.40 6.64
CA ILE A 75 -2.46 -16.33 7.50
C ILE A 75 -3.63 -16.88 8.31
N ARG A 76 -3.43 -17.02 9.62
CA ARG A 76 -4.51 -17.41 10.56
C ARG A 76 -5.55 -16.29 10.64
N ALA A 77 -6.81 -16.64 10.37
CA ALA A 77 -7.94 -15.72 10.45
C ALA A 77 -8.30 -15.44 11.91
N ARG A 78 -7.64 -14.45 12.53
CA ARG A 78 -7.99 -13.98 13.87
C ARG A 78 -8.91 -12.75 13.79
N PRO A 79 -9.93 -12.64 14.65
CA PRO A 79 -10.94 -11.60 14.54
C PRO A 79 -10.41 -10.19 14.79
N TRP A 80 -9.41 -10.04 15.66
CA TRP A 80 -8.81 -8.75 15.92
C TRP A 80 -8.02 -8.22 14.71
N LYS A 81 -7.32 -9.10 13.97
CA LYS A 81 -6.46 -8.71 12.84
C LYS A 81 -7.22 -7.99 11.74
N TYR A 82 -8.37 -8.52 11.32
CA TYR A 82 -9.15 -7.86 10.26
C TYR A 82 -9.79 -6.56 10.75
N ARG A 83 -10.22 -6.48 12.02
CA ARG A 83 -10.80 -5.25 12.57
C ARG A 83 -9.76 -4.13 12.62
N VAL A 84 -8.56 -4.43 13.12
CA VAL A 84 -7.44 -3.47 13.14
C VAL A 84 -7.12 -3.01 11.71
N CYS A 85 -6.94 -3.93 10.75
CA CYS A 85 -6.67 -3.55 9.36
C CYS A 85 -7.78 -2.69 8.74
N LEU A 86 -9.06 -2.99 8.99
CA LEU A 86 -10.16 -2.22 8.40
C LEU A 86 -10.36 -0.86 9.06
N VAL A 87 -10.23 -0.76 10.39
CA VAL A 87 -10.41 0.50 11.12
C VAL A 87 -9.24 1.43 10.86
N PHE A 88 -8.01 0.97 11.12
CA PHE A 88 -6.82 1.80 10.92
C PHE A 88 -6.56 2.05 9.43
N GLY A 89 -6.68 1.02 8.59
CA GLY A 89 -6.52 1.18 7.14
C GLY A 89 -7.59 2.07 6.53
N GLY A 90 -8.84 2.00 7.02
CA GLY A 90 -9.94 2.85 6.55
C GLY A 90 -9.78 4.30 6.98
N ALA A 91 -9.46 4.54 8.25
CA ALA A 91 -9.17 5.88 8.75
C ALA A 91 -7.98 6.51 8.00
N TYR A 92 -6.90 5.74 7.82
CA TYR A 92 -5.72 6.19 7.09
C TYR A 92 -6.02 6.47 5.61
N PHE A 93 -6.79 5.60 4.95
CA PHE A 93 -7.26 5.83 3.58
C PHE A 93 -8.07 7.12 3.47
N ALA A 94 -9.02 7.35 4.39
CA ALA A 94 -9.88 8.53 4.37
C ALA A 94 -9.06 9.83 4.51
N VAL A 95 -8.10 9.86 5.46
CA VAL A 95 -7.22 11.02 5.66
C VAL A 95 -6.35 11.26 4.42
N MET A 96 -5.78 10.22 3.84
CA MET A 96 -4.92 10.34 2.64
C MET A 96 -5.73 10.69 1.39
N ALA A 97 -6.97 10.23 1.28
CA ALA A 97 -7.87 10.54 0.18
C ALA A 97 -8.28 12.00 0.23
N PHE A 98 -8.69 12.47 1.42
CA PHE A 98 -8.98 13.87 1.66
C PHE A 98 -7.78 14.75 1.32
N ARG A 99 -6.59 14.38 1.80
CA ARG A 99 -5.34 15.08 1.52
C ARG A 99 -5.02 15.14 0.02
N TRP A 100 -5.20 14.04 -0.70
CA TRP A 100 -4.96 13.98 -2.14
C TRP A 100 -5.97 14.82 -2.93
N LEU A 101 -7.26 14.73 -2.61
CA LEU A 101 -8.32 15.54 -3.22
C LEU A 101 -8.11 17.03 -2.95
N ALA A 102 -7.84 17.40 -1.70
CA ALA A 102 -7.61 18.79 -1.29
C ALA A 102 -6.38 19.40 -1.98
N GLY A 103 -5.32 18.62 -2.19
CA GLY A 103 -4.13 19.04 -2.93
C GLY A 103 -4.35 19.22 -4.44
N LEU A 104 -5.38 18.57 -5.02
CA LEU A 104 -5.74 18.72 -6.43
C LEU A 104 -6.75 19.86 -6.68
N THR A 105 -7.55 20.25 -5.68
CA THR A 105 -8.68 21.15 -5.90
C THR A 105 -8.47 22.57 -5.39
N PHE A 106 -8.15 22.75 -4.11
CA PHE A 106 -8.30 24.07 -3.46
C PHE A 106 -7.15 24.47 -2.51
N LEU A 107 -6.27 23.53 -2.14
CA LEU A 107 -5.15 23.80 -1.23
C LEU A 107 -3.78 23.52 -1.86
N ALA A 108 -3.68 23.55 -3.19
CA ALA A 108 -2.42 23.33 -3.91
C ALA A 108 -1.29 24.28 -3.45
N ASP A 109 -1.63 25.49 -2.99
CA ASP A 109 -0.67 26.51 -2.54
C ASP A 109 -0.04 26.22 -1.17
N GLN A 110 -0.63 25.32 -0.37
CA GLN A 110 -0.08 24.98 0.94
C GLN A 110 0.95 23.86 0.80
N ALA A 111 2.19 24.09 1.27
CA ALA A 111 3.30 23.13 1.16
C ALA A 111 2.99 21.71 1.66
N TRP A 112 2.09 21.60 2.66
CA TRP A 112 1.59 20.29 3.10
C TRP A 112 0.77 19.63 1.99
N PHE A 113 -0.16 20.31 1.32
CA PHE A 113 -1.06 19.73 0.30
C PHE A 113 -0.48 19.74 -1.13
N ALA A 114 0.48 20.61 -1.43
CA ALA A 114 1.16 20.71 -2.73
C ALA A 114 1.82 19.39 -3.17
N LYS A 115 2.24 18.56 -2.21
CA LYS A 115 2.91 17.27 -2.45
C LYS A 115 1.89 16.13 -2.58
N SER A 116 1.16 16.13 -3.69
CA SER A 116 0.09 15.17 -4.01
C SER A 116 0.59 13.74 -4.30
N LEU A 117 1.82 13.59 -4.82
CA LEU A 117 2.42 12.29 -5.17
C LEU A 117 2.57 11.35 -3.95
N PRO A 118 3.19 11.77 -2.83
CA PRO A 118 3.24 10.94 -1.61
C PRO A 118 1.86 10.50 -1.12
N ALA A 119 0.86 11.39 -1.14
CA ALA A 119 -0.50 11.07 -0.70
C ALA A 119 -1.13 9.94 -1.55
N PHE A 120 -0.92 9.97 -2.86
CA PHE A 120 -1.38 8.91 -3.75
C PHE A 120 -0.77 7.54 -3.40
N PHE A 121 0.55 7.47 -3.15
CA PHE A 121 1.16 6.18 -2.78
C PHE A 121 0.77 5.71 -1.37
N HIS A 122 0.43 6.62 -0.47
CA HIS A 122 -0.21 6.26 0.80
C HIS A 122 -1.61 5.67 0.61
N LEU A 123 -2.38 6.12 -0.40
CA LEU A 123 -3.64 5.46 -0.79
C LEU A 123 -3.43 4.05 -1.35
N VAL A 124 -2.38 3.83 -2.14
CA VAL A 124 -1.98 2.49 -2.63
C VAL A 124 -1.69 1.57 -1.44
N LEU A 125 -0.89 2.04 -0.48
CA LEU A 125 -0.57 1.29 0.74
C LEU A 125 -1.81 1.02 1.59
N ALA A 126 -2.66 2.02 1.80
CA ALA A 126 -3.91 1.89 2.55
C ALA A 126 -4.86 0.86 1.90
N SER A 127 -4.97 0.90 0.58
CA SER A 127 -5.74 -0.06 -0.22
C SER A 127 -5.24 -1.49 -0.03
N PHE A 128 -3.91 -1.68 0.05
CA PHE A 128 -3.32 -2.99 0.33
C PHE A 128 -3.73 -3.51 1.72
N VAL A 129 -3.67 -2.66 2.74
CA VAL A 129 -4.08 -3.01 4.11
C VAL A 129 -5.58 -3.34 4.19
N LEU A 130 -6.42 -2.57 3.49
CA LEU A 130 -7.86 -2.82 3.41
C LEU A 130 -8.17 -4.15 2.70
N LEU A 131 -7.51 -4.43 1.57
CA LEU A 131 -7.64 -5.71 0.86
C LEU A 131 -7.23 -6.90 1.74
N LEU A 132 -6.15 -6.76 2.51
CA LEU A 132 -5.73 -7.76 3.50
C LEU A 132 -6.82 -7.96 4.58
N GLY A 133 -7.37 -6.87 5.13
CA GLY A 133 -8.46 -6.92 6.10
C GLY A 133 -9.70 -7.64 5.55
N LEU A 134 -10.10 -7.31 4.32
CA LEU A 134 -11.22 -7.97 3.62
C LEU A 134 -10.94 -9.45 3.35
N HIS A 135 -9.72 -9.81 2.96
CA HIS A 135 -9.31 -11.20 2.76
C HIS A 135 -9.44 -12.02 4.06
N ILE A 136 -8.92 -11.49 5.17
CA ILE A 136 -9.00 -12.14 6.50
C ILE A 136 -10.46 -12.26 6.95
N ARG A 137 -11.29 -11.22 6.74
CA ARG A 137 -12.73 -11.23 7.07
C ARG A 137 -13.48 -12.30 6.27
N ARG A 138 -13.21 -12.43 4.96
CA ARG A 138 -13.81 -13.46 4.09
C ARG A 138 -13.43 -14.87 4.56
N ARG A 139 -12.16 -15.10 4.91
CA ARG A 139 -11.68 -16.40 5.40
C ARG A 139 -12.34 -16.80 6.72
N LYS A 140 -12.58 -15.84 7.63
CA LYS A 140 -13.31 -16.09 8.88
C LYS A 140 -14.79 -16.42 8.64
N ARG A 141 -15.47 -15.66 7.76
CA ARG A 141 -16.90 -15.82 7.51
C ARG A 141 -17.24 -17.12 6.79
N ASN A 142 -16.29 -17.68 6.02
CA ASN A 142 -16.54 -18.89 5.24
C ASN A 142 -15.42 -19.93 5.43
N PRO A 143 -15.30 -20.55 6.62
CA PRO A 143 -14.23 -21.50 6.91
C PRO A 143 -14.33 -22.76 6.05
N LYS A 144 -15.54 -23.20 5.68
CA LYS A 144 -15.77 -24.45 4.92
C LYS A 144 -15.28 -24.42 3.47
N ILE A 145 -15.22 -23.25 2.82
CA ILE A 145 -14.81 -23.13 1.41
C ILE A 145 -13.28 -23.29 1.23
N PHE A 146 -12.49 -23.08 2.30
CA PHE A 146 -11.03 -23.04 2.21
C PHE A 146 -10.32 -24.25 2.85
N SER A 147 -11.09 -25.22 3.38
CA SER A 147 -10.56 -26.46 3.96
C SER A 147 -10.28 -27.57 2.92
N TYR A 148 -10.67 -27.37 1.66
CA TYR A 148 -10.35 -28.27 0.55
C TYR A 148 -9.25 -27.66 -0.33
N SER A 149 -8.02 -27.73 0.16
CA SER A 149 -6.84 -27.74 -0.70
C SER A 149 -6.11 -29.03 -0.38
N PRO A 150 -6.25 -30.08 -1.21
CA PRO A 150 -5.38 -31.23 -1.07
C PRO A 150 -3.95 -30.73 -1.24
N ARG A 151 -3.11 -30.95 -0.22
CA ARG A 151 -1.67 -30.89 -0.39
C ARG A 151 -1.31 -32.14 -1.20
N GLY A 152 -1.17 -31.95 -2.51
CA GLY A 152 -0.41 -32.84 -3.39
C GLY A 152 0.96 -32.23 -3.56
#